data_AF-A0A353G7V9-F1
#
_entry.id   AF-A0A353G7V9-F1
#
_cell.length_a   1.000
_cell.length_b   1.000
_cell.length_c   1.000
_cell.angle_alpha   90.00
_cell.angle_beta   90.00
_cell.angle_gamma   90.00
#
_symmetry.space_group_name_H-M   'P 1'
#
loop_
_entity.id
_entity.type
_entity.pdbx_description
1 polymer ?
#
loop_
_entity_poly.entity_id
_entity_poly.type
_entity_poly.pdbx_seq_one_letter_code
_entity_poly.pdbx_strand_id
1 'polypeptide(L)'
;MKLTITNSCPDFDSYRAARVKSLFNVEDGSSFELTADLPIEDMDWSLGLIVGPSGSGKTSLGKHMFDTDRIAKLDWPNDQPIIDVIARDGDFNDATAALASVGLGSVPSWLRPYAVLSNGEKFRADLARIVCDQPKEIVIDEFTSVVDRQIAKIGALAFGKAWRRTKGLAVLLSCHYDIIDWLDPDWVYDTATGEFTGRCHRQRPKITVEIRQTNWQWWRYFEPHHYLKLPHMIAATCYVAFVDDEPVAHVAFSTRPGMVEARACRLVVMPEWQGAGVGMRFLNAVCAAWRRGENRYGLPMPTLFHTSHPGLAAALRRDPKWTQVSSVLYGGSKRQSAEGTNMKTGYGGHFRAVQGFRYIEGTEIRA
;
A
#
# COMPACT_ATOMS: atom_id res chain seq x y z
N MET A 1 -30.37 -10.73 3.16
CA MET A 1 -30.36 -10.02 4.44
C MET A 1 -31.09 -8.70 4.32
N LYS A 2 -32.19 -8.52 5.07
CA LYS A 2 -32.86 -7.23 5.19
C LYS A 2 -32.52 -6.63 6.55
N LEU A 3 -31.87 -5.47 6.55
CA LEU A 3 -31.47 -4.74 7.74
C LEU A 3 -32.37 -3.53 7.94
N THR A 4 -33.13 -3.50 9.01
CA THR A 4 -33.88 -2.30 9.44
C THR A 4 -33.22 -1.72 10.67
N ILE A 5 -32.78 -0.48 10.56
CA ILE A 5 -32.09 0.28 11.61
C ILE A 5 -33.04 1.36 12.06
N THR A 6 -33.41 1.34 13.34
CA THR A 6 -34.20 2.41 13.96
C THR A 6 -33.34 3.07 15.03
N ASN A 7 -32.84 4.28 14.74
CA ASN A 7 -32.24 5.14 15.77
C ASN A 7 -33.35 6.01 16.34
N SER A 8 -33.76 5.74 17.58
CA SER A 8 -34.73 6.57 18.30
C SER A 8 -34.10 7.23 19.52
N CYS A 9 -34.43 8.48 19.78
CA CYS A 9 -34.19 9.14 21.06
C CYS A 9 -35.53 9.60 21.66
N PRO A 10 -35.59 9.95 22.96
CA PRO A 10 -36.76 10.58 23.52
C PRO A 10 -37.01 11.92 22.83
N ASP A 11 -38.27 12.24 22.57
CA ASP A 11 -38.60 13.59 22.13
C ASP A 11 -38.40 14.59 23.30
N PHE A 12 -37.74 15.71 23.02
CA PHE A 12 -37.35 16.68 24.03
C PHE A 12 -38.14 17.99 23.88
N ASP A 13 -38.82 18.38 24.97
CA ASP A 13 -39.68 19.60 25.01
C ASP A 13 -39.03 20.79 25.72
N SER A 14 -37.69 20.84 25.77
CA SER A 14 -36.99 22.02 26.30
C SER A 14 -37.34 23.27 25.49
N TYR A 15 -37.31 24.45 26.12
CA TYR A 15 -37.59 25.73 25.42
C TYR A 15 -36.81 25.89 24.12
N ARG A 16 -35.52 25.50 24.09
CA ARG A 16 -34.69 25.56 22.89
C ARG A 16 -35.16 24.58 21.81
N ALA A 17 -35.49 23.34 22.19
CA ALA A 17 -35.99 22.32 21.26
C ALA A 17 -37.34 22.73 20.67
N ALA A 18 -38.30 23.15 21.49
CA ALA A 18 -39.61 23.63 21.04
C ALA A 18 -39.50 24.87 20.14
N ARG A 19 -38.58 25.79 20.45
CA ARG A 19 -38.32 26.98 19.61
C ARG A 19 -37.71 26.61 18.26
N VAL A 20 -36.82 25.60 18.20
CA VAL A 20 -36.27 25.09 16.94
C VAL A 20 -37.34 24.37 16.11
N LYS A 21 -38.14 23.49 16.74
CA LYS A 21 -39.29 22.83 16.10
C LYS A 21 -40.23 23.86 15.47
N SER A 22 -40.55 24.93 16.21
CA SER A 22 -41.38 26.04 15.73
C SER A 22 -40.72 26.89 14.63
N LEU A 23 -39.43 27.22 14.74
CA LEU A 23 -38.73 28.06 13.77
C LEU A 23 -38.53 27.38 12.42
N PHE A 24 -38.33 26.07 12.40
CA PHE A 24 -38.05 25.29 11.19
C PHE A 24 -39.19 24.36 10.77
N ASN A 25 -40.33 24.42 11.46
CA ASN A 25 -41.53 23.61 11.22
C ASN A 25 -41.25 22.10 11.17
N VAL A 26 -40.44 21.61 12.12
CA VAL A 26 -40.09 20.19 12.28
C VAL A 26 -40.92 19.62 13.42
N GLU A 27 -41.77 18.63 13.12
CA GLU A 27 -42.64 18.00 14.13
C GLU A 27 -41.90 16.99 15.00
N ASP A 28 -41.06 16.15 14.38
CA ASP A 28 -40.31 15.10 15.06
C ASP A 28 -38.92 14.94 14.44
N GLY A 29 -37.90 14.91 15.29
CA GLY A 29 -36.51 14.58 14.94
C GLY A 29 -35.98 13.40 15.77
N SER A 30 -36.88 12.73 16.50
CA SER A 30 -36.55 11.73 17.50
C SER A 30 -36.34 10.35 16.90
N SER A 31 -36.79 10.09 15.68
CA SER A 31 -36.66 8.79 15.01
C SER A 31 -36.01 8.90 13.63
N PHE A 32 -35.04 8.03 13.37
CA PHE A 32 -34.43 7.80 12.06
C PHE A 32 -34.52 6.32 11.74
N GLU A 33 -35.21 5.97 10.65
CA GLU A 33 -35.35 4.59 10.20
C GLU A 33 -34.69 4.41 8.83
N LEU A 34 -33.77 3.45 8.71
CA LEU A 34 -33.13 3.07 7.47
C LEU A 34 -33.33 1.57 7.26
N THR A 35 -34.01 1.20 6.18
CA THR A 35 -34.11 -0.20 5.75
C THR A 35 -33.20 -0.41 4.53
N ALA A 36 -32.29 -1.37 4.64
CA ALA A 36 -31.38 -1.78 3.57
C ALA A 36 -31.62 -3.24 3.20
N ASP A 37 -31.71 -3.52 1.91
CA ASP A 37 -31.79 -4.89 1.40
C ASP A 37 -30.43 -5.29 0.80
N LEU A 38 -29.80 -6.28 1.43
CA LEU A 38 -28.47 -6.77 1.12
C LEU A 38 -28.56 -8.28 0.82
N PRO A 39 -28.68 -8.68 -0.45
CA PRO A 39 -28.76 -10.09 -0.83
C PRO A 39 -27.37 -10.74 -0.82
N ILE A 40 -26.70 -10.75 0.34
CA ILE A 40 -25.31 -11.22 0.51
C ILE A 40 -25.18 -12.59 1.19
N GLU A 41 -26.28 -13.16 1.70
CA GLU A 41 -26.27 -14.43 2.48
C GLU A 41 -25.84 -15.64 1.64
N ASP A 42 -26.26 -15.68 0.36
CA ASP A 42 -25.92 -16.77 -0.57
C ASP A 42 -24.68 -16.48 -1.42
N MET A 43 -23.97 -15.38 -1.15
CA MET A 43 -22.80 -14.97 -1.93
C MET A 43 -21.51 -15.45 -1.27
N ASP A 44 -20.60 -16.03 -2.06
CA ASP A 44 -19.21 -16.21 -1.66
C ASP A 44 -18.46 -14.88 -1.85
N TRP A 45 -18.38 -14.09 -0.79
CA TRP A 45 -17.75 -12.77 -0.80
C TRP A 45 -16.71 -12.64 0.31
N SER A 46 -15.77 -11.72 0.11
CA SER A 46 -14.70 -11.42 1.07
C SER A 46 -14.64 -9.93 1.43
N LEU A 47 -15.04 -9.07 0.48
CA LEU A 47 -14.91 -7.63 0.59
C LEU A 47 -16.20 -6.93 0.14
N GLY A 48 -16.87 -6.28 1.08
CA GLY A 48 -18.04 -5.44 0.86
C GLY A 48 -17.72 -3.96 1.00
N LEU A 49 -18.47 -3.11 0.30
CA LEU A 49 -18.32 -1.66 0.39
C LEU A 49 -19.69 -1.00 0.53
N ILE A 50 -19.84 -0.14 1.54
CA ILE A 50 -21.00 0.71 1.72
C ILE A 50 -20.57 2.16 1.46
N VAL A 51 -21.18 2.79 0.47
CA VAL A 51 -20.92 4.18 0.09
C VAL A 51 -22.11 5.09 0.37
N GLY A 52 -21.84 6.39 0.47
CA GLY A 52 -22.88 7.41 0.58
C GLY A 52 -22.47 8.66 1.34
N PRO A 53 -23.27 9.73 1.27
CA PRO A 53 -22.97 11.03 1.86
C PRO A 53 -22.85 10.97 3.39
N SER A 54 -22.18 11.94 4.00
CA SER A 54 -22.11 12.00 5.47
C SER A 54 -23.51 12.08 6.09
N GLY A 55 -23.74 11.39 7.19
CA GLY A 55 -25.06 11.32 7.84
C GLY A 55 -26.05 10.32 7.24
N SER A 56 -25.72 9.60 6.17
CA SER A 56 -26.63 8.62 5.52
C SER A 56 -26.84 7.30 6.29
N GLY A 57 -26.31 7.17 7.52
CA GLY A 57 -26.48 5.97 8.33
C GLY A 57 -25.47 4.83 8.06
N LYS A 58 -24.40 5.06 7.28
CA LYS A 58 -23.35 4.04 7.00
C LYS A 58 -22.79 3.38 8.26
N THR A 59 -22.41 4.17 9.26
CA THR A 59 -21.88 3.66 10.53
C THR A 59 -22.91 2.81 11.26
N SER A 60 -24.18 3.25 11.29
CA SER A 60 -25.26 2.47 11.90
C SER A 60 -25.49 1.16 11.15
N LEU A 61 -25.38 1.16 9.81
CA LEU A 61 -25.50 -0.03 8.99
C LEU A 61 -24.34 -0.99 9.24
N GLY A 62 -23.11 -0.49 9.27
CA GLY A 62 -21.92 -1.24 9.63
C GLY A 62 -22.03 -1.95 10.97
N LYS A 63 -22.57 -1.30 12.01
CA LYS A 63 -22.76 -1.92 13.34
C LYS A 63 -23.69 -3.13 13.34
N HIS A 64 -24.64 -3.18 12.42
CA HIS A 64 -25.64 -4.24 12.31
C HIS A 64 -25.34 -5.22 11.16
N MET A 65 -24.23 -5.05 10.44
CA MET A 65 -23.82 -5.97 9.36
C MET A 65 -23.53 -7.39 9.86
N PHE A 66 -23.06 -7.50 11.09
CA PHE A 66 -22.71 -8.76 11.75
C PHE A 66 -23.44 -8.85 13.09
N ASP A 67 -23.53 -10.05 13.67
CA ASP A 67 -24.23 -10.32 14.94
C ASP A 67 -23.72 -9.48 16.13
N THR A 68 -22.50 -8.95 16.03
CA THR A 68 -21.85 -8.13 17.05
C THR A 68 -21.18 -6.92 16.40
N ASP A 69 -20.96 -5.86 17.18
CA ASP A 69 -20.21 -4.68 16.71
C ASP A 69 -18.77 -5.08 16.34
N ARG A 70 -18.51 -5.21 15.04
CA ARG A 70 -17.18 -5.52 14.46
C ARG A 70 -16.47 -4.29 13.92
N ILE A 71 -16.88 -3.08 14.30
CA ILE A 71 -16.15 -1.86 13.90
C ILE A 71 -14.71 -1.93 14.43
N ALA A 72 -13.76 -1.75 13.51
CA ALA A 72 -12.34 -1.76 13.78
C ALA A 72 -11.99 -0.69 14.82
N LYS A 73 -11.48 -1.13 15.98
CA LYS A 73 -10.96 -0.26 17.04
C LYS A 73 -9.52 -0.66 17.29
N LEU A 74 -8.59 0.04 16.64
CA LEU A 74 -7.17 -0.24 16.72
C LEU A 74 -6.51 0.65 17.78
N ASP A 75 -6.04 0.05 18.86
CA ASP A 75 -5.33 0.78 19.91
C ASP A 75 -3.81 0.75 19.68
N TRP A 76 -3.19 1.92 19.54
CA TRP A 76 -1.77 2.07 19.27
C TRP A 76 -1.05 2.68 20.47
N PRO A 77 -0.08 1.97 21.09
CA PRO A 77 0.77 2.54 22.12
C PRO A 77 1.56 3.76 21.60
N ASN A 78 1.69 4.78 22.45
CA ASN A 78 2.41 6.01 22.09
C ASN A 78 3.94 5.89 22.23
N ASP A 79 4.42 4.86 22.92
CA ASP A 79 5.82 4.66 23.31
C ASP A 79 6.52 3.53 22.54
N GLN A 80 5.83 2.88 21.61
CA GLN A 80 6.36 1.75 20.83
C GLN A 80 6.30 2.04 19.34
N PRO A 81 7.29 1.58 18.56
CA PRO A 81 7.26 1.70 17.11
C PRO A 81 6.19 0.79 16.52
N ILE A 82 5.61 1.18 15.38
CA ILE A 82 4.53 0.38 14.75
C ILE A 82 4.94 -1.05 14.43
N ILE A 83 6.23 -1.30 14.14
CA ILE A 83 6.73 -2.63 13.80
C ILE A 83 6.65 -3.62 14.97
N ASP A 84 6.73 -3.13 16.21
CA ASP A 84 6.66 -4.00 17.41
C ASP A 84 5.20 -4.28 17.82
N VAL A 85 4.25 -3.46 17.32
CA VAL A 85 2.83 -3.57 17.62
C VAL A 85 2.11 -4.47 16.59
N ILE A 86 2.50 -4.37 15.31
CA ILE A 86 1.97 -5.25 14.26
C ILE A 86 2.56 -6.65 14.43
N ALA A 87 1.71 -7.68 14.43
CA ALA A 87 2.13 -9.05 14.70
C ALA A 87 2.87 -9.21 16.04
N ARG A 88 2.40 -8.53 17.10
CA ARG A 88 3.08 -8.48 18.42
C ARG A 88 3.50 -9.85 18.95
N ASP A 89 2.70 -10.88 18.71
CA ASP A 89 2.94 -12.26 19.14
C ASP A 89 3.36 -13.20 17.96
N GLY A 90 3.61 -12.64 16.78
CA GLY A 90 3.90 -13.35 15.52
C GLY A 90 5.35 -13.23 15.03
N ASP A 91 5.62 -13.64 13.79
CA ASP A 91 6.93 -13.49 13.16
C ASP A 91 7.14 -12.04 12.68
N PHE A 92 8.34 -11.50 12.88
CA PHE A 92 8.81 -10.25 12.27
C PHE A 92 8.55 -10.20 10.74
N ASN A 93 8.67 -11.35 10.06
CA ASN A 93 8.39 -11.43 8.63
C ASN A 93 6.92 -11.15 8.30
N ASP A 94 5.99 -11.48 9.18
CA ASP A 94 4.56 -11.22 9.00
C ASP A 94 4.27 -9.72 9.10
N ALA A 95 4.84 -9.04 10.10
CA ALA A 95 4.70 -7.59 10.26
C ALA A 95 5.25 -6.83 9.05
N THR A 96 6.47 -7.17 8.61
CA THR A 96 7.08 -6.52 7.43
C THR A 96 6.37 -6.88 6.13
N ALA A 97 5.81 -8.09 6.00
CA ALA A 97 5.00 -8.49 4.85
C ALA A 97 3.68 -7.71 4.80
N ALA A 98 3.01 -7.54 5.95
CA ALA A 98 1.77 -6.78 6.06
C ALA A 98 1.98 -5.31 5.66
N LEU A 99 2.98 -4.64 6.26
CA LEU A 99 3.37 -3.26 5.93
C LEU A 99 3.68 -3.08 4.44
N ALA A 100 4.46 -4.00 3.87
CA ALA A 100 4.77 -3.97 2.44
C ALA A 100 3.54 -4.20 1.55
N SER A 101 2.60 -5.05 1.97
CA SER A 101 1.42 -5.41 1.20
C SER A 101 0.44 -4.25 1.03
N VAL A 102 0.35 -3.36 2.03
CA VAL A 102 -0.50 -2.16 2.03
C VAL A 102 0.23 -0.90 1.55
N GLY A 103 1.47 -1.05 1.06
CA GLY A 103 2.24 0.04 0.47
C GLY A 103 2.92 0.97 1.47
N LEU A 104 3.11 0.57 2.74
CA LEU A 104 3.94 1.31 3.68
C LEU A 104 5.38 0.77 3.61
N GLY A 105 6.14 1.13 2.57
CA GLY A 105 7.51 0.62 2.33
C GLY A 105 8.63 1.47 2.93
N SER A 106 8.29 2.59 3.56
CA SER A 106 9.26 3.48 4.22
C SER A 106 9.74 2.87 5.54
N VAL A 107 10.95 2.31 5.54
CA VAL A 107 11.57 1.71 6.74
C VAL A 107 11.66 2.67 7.94
N PRO A 108 12.03 3.96 7.78
CA PRO A 108 12.00 4.89 8.90
C PRO A 108 10.63 5.03 9.56
N SER A 109 9.54 4.88 8.81
CA SER A 109 8.18 4.96 9.33
C SER A 109 7.84 3.75 10.21
N TRP A 110 8.42 2.58 9.93
CA TRP A 110 8.24 1.36 10.74
C TRP A 110 8.80 1.49 12.16
N LEU A 111 9.83 2.32 12.32
CA LEU A 111 10.56 2.52 13.58
C LEU A 111 9.99 3.68 14.42
N ARG A 112 8.87 4.27 14.00
CA ARG A 112 8.24 5.40 14.69
C ARG A 112 6.95 4.97 15.38
N PRO A 113 6.60 5.58 16.52
CA PRO A 113 5.28 5.42 17.10
C PRO A 113 4.18 5.92 16.17
N TYR A 114 2.99 5.31 16.25
CA TYR A 114 1.86 5.64 15.40
C TYR A 114 1.51 7.14 15.46
N ALA A 115 1.57 7.75 16.64
CA ALA A 115 1.16 9.14 16.86
C ALA A 115 1.90 10.16 15.97
N VAL A 116 3.17 9.91 15.64
CA VAL A 116 4.02 10.84 14.87
C VAL A 116 3.99 10.60 13.36
N LEU A 117 3.24 9.60 12.90
CA LEU A 117 3.06 9.30 11.49
C LEU A 117 2.12 10.33 10.82
N SER A 118 2.33 10.58 9.54
CA SER A 118 1.38 11.32 8.70
C SER A 118 0.06 10.55 8.56
N ASN A 119 -1.03 11.22 8.18
CA ASN A 119 -2.33 10.56 8.02
C ASN A 119 -2.29 9.41 7.00
N GLY A 120 -1.56 9.58 5.90
CA GLY A 120 -1.38 8.52 4.89
C GLY A 120 -0.56 7.32 5.40
N GLU A 121 0.39 7.55 6.31
CA GLU A 121 1.15 6.47 6.96
C GLU A 121 0.31 5.78 8.04
N LYS A 122 -0.44 6.54 8.85
CA LYS A 122 -1.39 6.02 9.85
C LYS A 122 -2.42 5.11 9.21
N PHE A 123 -3.08 5.59 8.15
CA PHE A 123 -4.03 4.82 7.37
C PHE A 123 -3.44 3.47 6.92
N ARG A 124 -2.22 3.47 6.36
CA ARG A 124 -1.58 2.22 5.94
C ARG A 124 -1.14 1.34 7.12
N ALA A 125 -0.70 1.92 8.24
CA ALA A 125 -0.36 1.14 9.43
C ALA A 125 -1.59 0.42 10.00
N ASP A 126 -2.75 1.08 10.01
CA ASP A 126 -4.03 0.49 10.42
C ASP A 126 -4.41 -0.69 9.51
N LEU A 127 -4.33 -0.49 8.20
CA LEU A 127 -4.60 -1.56 7.23
C LEU A 127 -3.61 -2.72 7.36
N ALA A 128 -2.32 -2.45 7.60
CA ALA A 128 -1.31 -3.49 7.81
C ALA A 128 -1.66 -4.34 9.03
N ARG A 129 -2.06 -3.71 10.14
CA ARG A 129 -2.46 -4.40 11.36
C ARG A 129 -3.68 -5.29 11.11
N ILE A 130 -4.72 -4.77 10.46
CA ILE A 130 -5.93 -5.53 10.13
C ILE A 130 -5.60 -6.74 9.24
N VAL A 131 -4.78 -6.55 8.20
CA VAL A 131 -4.35 -7.64 7.30
C VAL A 131 -3.52 -8.68 8.06
N CYS A 132 -2.75 -8.28 9.06
CA CYS A 132 -1.94 -9.18 9.86
C CYS A 132 -2.79 -9.98 10.87
N ASP A 133 -3.71 -9.31 11.56
CA ASP A 133 -4.57 -9.90 12.59
C ASP A 133 -5.59 -10.89 11.98
N GLN A 134 -5.94 -10.71 10.70
CA GLN A 134 -6.85 -11.56 9.93
C GLN A 134 -8.15 -11.91 10.67
N PRO A 135 -8.91 -10.91 11.17
CA PRO A 135 -10.16 -11.19 11.84
C PRO A 135 -11.14 -11.86 10.87
N LYS A 136 -11.98 -12.76 11.41
CA LYS A 136 -13.01 -13.45 10.62
C LYS A 136 -14.00 -12.47 9.99
N GLU A 137 -14.35 -11.42 10.71
CA GLU A 137 -15.31 -10.39 10.34
C GLU A 137 -14.81 -9.04 10.85
N ILE A 138 -14.84 -8.01 10.00
CA ILE A 138 -14.46 -6.65 10.38
C ILE A 138 -15.25 -5.61 9.59
N VAL A 139 -15.55 -4.49 10.25
CA VAL A 139 -16.10 -3.29 9.63
C VAL A 139 -15.10 -2.15 9.77
N ILE A 140 -14.70 -1.52 8.67
CA ILE A 140 -13.79 -0.37 8.69
C ILE A 140 -14.61 0.88 8.38
N ASP A 141 -14.85 1.70 9.40
CA ASP A 141 -15.55 2.98 9.24
C ASP A 141 -14.62 4.07 8.72
N GLU A 142 -15.21 5.07 8.07
CA GLU A 142 -14.51 6.22 7.48
C GLU A 142 -13.33 5.83 6.56
N PHE A 143 -13.50 4.74 5.82
CA PHE A 143 -12.51 4.22 4.91
C PHE A 143 -12.08 5.30 3.90
N THR A 144 -10.80 5.67 3.97
CA THR A 144 -10.12 6.71 3.15
C THR A 144 -10.50 8.17 3.41
N SER A 145 -11.23 8.51 4.49
CA SER A 145 -11.69 9.89 4.74
C SER A 145 -10.55 10.88 5.05
N VAL A 146 -9.48 10.42 5.71
CA VAL A 146 -8.42 11.27 6.27
C VAL A 146 -7.17 11.41 5.38
N VAL A 147 -7.20 10.89 4.16
CA VAL A 147 -6.04 10.84 3.24
C VAL A 147 -6.36 11.51 1.89
N ASP A 148 -5.32 11.93 1.16
CA ASP A 148 -5.49 12.43 -0.20
C ASP A 148 -6.03 11.34 -1.14
N ARG A 149 -6.63 11.77 -2.26
CA ARG A 149 -7.32 10.85 -3.18
C ARG A 149 -6.38 9.82 -3.81
N GLN A 150 -5.12 10.14 -4.04
CA GLN A 150 -4.18 9.21 -4.65
C GLN A 150 -3.77 8.11 -3.64
N ILE A 151 -3.42 8.50 -2.41
CA ILE A 151 -3.17 7.55 -1.32
C ILE A 151 -4.41 6.69 -1.04
N ALA A 152 -5.61 7.28 -1.06
CA ALA A 152 -6.87 6.55 -0.91
C ALA A 152 -7.02 5.44 -1.96
N LYS A 153 -6.90 5.79 -3.24
CA LYS A 153 -7.05 4.85 -4.38
C LYS A 153 -6.01 3.72 -4.32
N ILE A 154 -4.74 4.08 -4.13
CA ILE A 154 -3.65 3.11 -4.11
C ILE A 154 -3.69 2.25 -2.84
N GLY A 155 -4.07 2.83 -1.70
CA GLY A 155 -4.27 2.11 -0.45
C GLY A 155 -5.46 1.15 -0.51
N ALA A 156 -6.59 1.56 -1.10
CA ALA A 156 -7.75 0.70 -1.32
C ALA A 156 -7.42 -0.50 -2.20
N LEU A 157 -6.68 -0.26 -3.29
CA LEU A 157 -6.15 -1.31 -4.14
C LEU A 157 -5.23 -2.27 -3.39
N ALA A 158 -4.26 -1.74 -2.65
CA ALA A 158 -3.27 -2.53 -1.93
C ALA A 158 -3.95 -3.39 -0.85
N PHE A 159 -4.88 -2.79 -0.09
CA PHE A 159 -5.71 -3.47 0.89
C PHE A 159 -6.57 -4.56 0.26
N GLY A 160 -7.35 -4.25 -0.78
CA GLY A 160 -8.18 -5.26 -1.43
C GLY A 160 -7.38 -6.45 -1.93
N LYS A 161 -6.18 -6.23 -2.48
CA LYS A 161 -5.29 -7.32 -2.91
C LYS A 161 -4.75 -8.14 -1.73
N ALA A 162 -4.43 -7.50 -0.62
CA ALA A 162 -3.91 -8.16 0.57
C ALA A 162 -5.02 -8.95 1.30
N TRP A 163 -6.18 -8.32 1.49
CA TRP A 163 -7.34 -8.88 2.20
C TRP A 163 -7.89 -10.13 1.51
N ARG A 164 -7.99 -10.16 0.17
CA ARG A 164 -8.45 -11.36 -0.56
C ARG A 164 -7.58 -12.62 -0.37
N ARG A 165 -6.40 -12.49 0.24
CA ARG A 165 -5.55 -13.65 0.59
C ARG A 165 -5.85 -14.20 1.98
N THR A 166 -6.59 -13.47 2.79
CA THR A 166 -7.11 -13.92 4.08
C THR A 166 -8.39 -14.72 3.84
N LYS A 167 -8.97 -15.27 4.91
CA LYS A 167 -10.27 -15.96 4.88
C LYS A 167 -11.38 -15.14 5.56
N GLY A 168 -11.12 -13.86 5.82
CA GLY A 168 -12.02 -12.99 6.56
C GLY A 168 -12.97 -12.20 5.67
N LEU A 169 -14.07 -11.75 6.25
CA LEU A 169 -15.05 -10.85 5.67
C LEU A 169 -14.77 -9.43 6.14
N ALA A 170 -14.60 -8.49 5.21
CA ALA A 170 -14.44 -7.07 5.52
C ALA A 170 -15.53 -6.23 4.86
N VAL A 171 -16.18 -5.36 5.64
CA VAL A 171 -17.09 -4.34 5.12
C VAL A 171 -16.46 -2.98 5.32
N LEU A 172 -16.28 -2.23 4.24
CA LEU A 172 -15.69 -0.90 4.26
C LEU A 172 -16.80 0.15 4.14
N LEU A 173 -16.74 1.19 4.96
CA LEU A 173 -17.70 2.30 4.92
C LEU A 173 -16.97 3.54 4.41
N SER A 174 -17.40 4.12 3.30
CA SER A 174 -16.76 5.31 2.75
C SER A 174 -17.76 6.35 2.26
N CYS A 175 -17.38 7.62 2.26
CA CYS A 175 -18.12 8.66 1.54
C CYS A 175 -17.63 8.85 0.10
N HIS A 176 -16.58 8.14 -0.30
CA HIS A 176 -15.91 8.35 -1.58
C HIS A 176 -16.19 7.21 -2.56
N TYR A 177 -16.62 7.56 -3.78
CA TYR A 177 -16.98 6.60 -4.83
C TYR A 177 -15.81 6.25 -5.76
N ASP A 178 -14.82 7.13 -5.87
CA ASP A 178 -13.64 6.98 -6.74
C ASP A 178 -12.66 5.88 -6.29
N ILE A 179 -12.91 5.23 -5.15
CA ILE A 179 -12.16 4.05 -4.68
C ILE A 179 -12.78 2.72 -5.14
N ILE A 180 -14.03 2.71 -5.65
CA ILE A 180 -14.77 1.49 -5.98
C ILE A 180 -13.98 0.63 -6.97
N ASP A 181 -13.54 1.22 -8.09
CA ASP A 181 -12.81 0.50 -9.15
C ASP A 181 -11.39 0.08 -8.73
N TRP A 182 -10.82 0.75 -7.72
CA TRP A 182 -9.50 0.42 -7.19
C TRP A 182 -9.55 -0.70 -6.17
N LEU A 183 -10.56 -0.67 -5.31
CA LEU A 183 -10.84 -1.68 -4.30
C LEU A 183 -11.33 -2.99 -4.92
N ASP A 184 -12.20 -2.87 -5.94
CA ASP A 184 -12.88 -3.97 -6.63
C ASP A 184 -13.71 -4.88 -5.67
N PRO A 185 -14.62 -4.32 -4.87
CA PRO A 185 -15.35 -5.09 -3.85
C PRO A 185 -16.30 -6.12 -4.49
N ASP A 186 -16.59 -7.20 -3.78
CA ASP A 186 -17.52 -8.23 -4.26
C ASP A 186 -18.96 -7.70 -4.35
N TRP A 187 -19.31 -6.69 -3.54
CA TRP A 187 -20.56 -5.95 -3.63
C TRP A 187 -20.41 -4.51 -3.15
N VAL A 188 -21.30 -3.63 -3.62
CA VAL A 188 -21.41 -2.23 -3.21
C VAL A 188 -22.86 -1.94 -2.82
N TYR A 189 -23.06 -1.26 -1.70
CA TYR A 189 -24.36 -0.71 -1.33
C TYR A 189 -24.27 0.81 -1.21
N ASP A 190 -25.10 1.53 -1.95
CA ASP A 190 -25.19 2.99 -1.87
C ASP A 190 -26.34 3.41 -0.95
N THR A 191 -26.00 4.01 0.18
CA THR A 191 -26.95 4.50 1.17
C THR A 191 -27.75 5.73 0.73
N ALA A 192 -27.30 6.47 -0.29
CA ALA A 192 -28.08 7.59 -0.84
C ALA A 192 -29.19 7.12 -1.78
N THR A 193 -28.93 6.11 -2.60
CA THR A 193 -29.89 5.60 -3.59
C THR A 193 -30.65 4.37 -3.10
N GLY A 194 -30.15 3.66 -2.09
CA GLY A 194 -30.63 2.35 -1.66
C GLY A 194 -30.26 1.24 -2.65
N GLU A 195 -29.37 1.50 -3.60
CA GLU A 195 -29.01 0.55 -4.66
C GLU A 195 -27.95 -0.44 -4.18
N PHE A 196 -28.22 -1.73 -4.39
CA PHE A 196 -27.26 -2.80 -4.21
C PHE A 196 -26.69 -3.22 -5.56
N THR A 197 -25.36 -3.21 -5.67
CA THR A 197 -24.62 -3.72 -6.82
C THR A 197 -23.79 -4.92 -6.39
N GLY A 198 -24.11 -6.11 -6.92
CA GLY A 198 -23.31 -7.33 -6.70
C GLY A 198 -21.98 -7.33 -7.47
N ARG A 199 -21.39 -8.51 -7.60
CA ARG A 199 -20.10 -8.66 -8.29
C ARG A 199 -20.26 -8.37 -9.78
N CYS A 200 -19.70 -7.26 -10.24
CA CYS A 200 -19.56 -6.96 -11.66
C CYS A 200 -18.10 -7.07 -12.08
N HIS A 201 -17.85 -7.37 -13.36
CA HIS A 201 -16.51 -7.33 -13.94
C HIS A 201 -16.00 -5.88 -13.96
N ARG A 202 -15.50 -5.39 -12.83
CA ARG A 202 -14.83 -4.08 -12.77
C ARG A 202 -13.44 -4.24 -13.36
N GLN A 203 -13.14 -3.46 -14.39
CA GLN A 203 -11.77 -3.37 -14.88
C GLN A 203 -11.02 -2.38 -13.99
N ARG A 204 -10.07 -2.89 -13.23
CA ARG A 204 -9.13 -2.05 -12.49
C ARG A 204 -8.57 -0.97 -13.43
N PRO A 205 -8.55 0.31 -13.03
CA PRO A 205 -8.00 1.38 -13.85
C PRO A 205 -6.56 1.07 -14.28
N LYS A 206 -6.29 1.23 -15.58
CA LYS A 206 -4.96 1.01 -16.13
C LYS A 206 -4.05 2.16 -15.71
N ILE A 207 -2.93 1.82 -15.09
CA ILE A 207 -1.86 2.78 -14.82
C ILE A 207 -0.89 2.71 -16.00
N THR A 208 -0.93 3.71 -16.87
CA THR A 208 0.05 3.85 -17.96
C THR A 208 1.30 4.50 -17.40
N VAL A 209 2.44 3.83 -17.56
CA VAL A 209 3.73 4.31 -17.08
C VAL A 209 4.62 4.60 -18.27
N GLU A 210 5.03 5.85 -18.42
CA GLU A 210 6.06 6.24 -19.37
C GLU A 210 7.43 6.13 -18.72
N ILE A 211 8.39 5.48 -19.39
CA ILE A 211 9.77 5.36 -18.91
C ILE A 211 10.66 6.29 -19.73
N ARG A 212 11.26 7.26 -19.06
CA ARG A 212 12.21 8.19 -19.69
C ARG A 212 13.63 7.88 -19.20
N GLN A 213 14.57 7.76 -20.13
CA GLN A 213 16.00 7.74 -19.81
C GLN A 213 16.44 9.17 -19.50
N THR A 214 17.03 9.39 -18.32
CA THR A 214 17.41 10.73 -17.84
C THR A 214 18.81 10.74 -17.24
N ASN A 215 19.20 11.90 -16.70
CA ASN A 215 20.32 12.07 -15.78
C ASN A 215 19.78 12.17 -14.32
N TRP A 216 20.65 12.61 -13.40
CA TRP A 216 20.34 12.77 -11.98
C TRP A 216 19.45 13.99 -11.63
N GLN A 217 18.99 14.79 -12.59
CA GLN A 217 18.19 16.00 -12.34
C GLN A 217 16.89 15.74 -11.54
N TRP A 218 16.30 14.55 -11.73
CA TRP A 218 15.08 14.15 -11.05
C TRP A 218 15.32 13.58 -9.65
N TRP A 219 16.58 13.26 -9.30
CA TRP A 219 16.92 12.63 -8.03
C TRP A 219 16.47 13.45 -6.81
N ARG A 220 16.46 14.78 -6.92
CA ARG A 220 16.01 15.69 -5.85
C ARG A 220 14.60 15.39 -5.32
N TYR A 221 13.72 14.82 -6.15
CA TYR A 221 12.36 14.43 -5.75
C TYR A 221 12.33 13.10 -5.01
N PHE A 222 13.25 12.19 -5.32
CA PHE A 222 13.31 10.83 -4.78
C PHE A 222 14.25 10.70 -3.57
N GLU A 223 15.25 11.58 -3.45
CA GLU A 223 16.23 11.59 -2.37
C GLU A 223 15.58 11.61 -0.97
N PRO A 224 14.55 12.43 -0.68
CA PRO A 224 13.91 12.43 0.64
C PRO A 224 13.26 11.10 1.01
N HIS A 225 12.81 10.35 0.00
CA HIS A 225 12.19 9.03 0.16
C HIS A 225 13.22 7.89 0.14
N HIS A 226 14.48 8.21 -0.13
CA HIS A 226 15.59 7.28 -0.05
C HIS A 226 16.19 7.31 1.36
N TYR A 227 15.84 6.32 2.18
CA TYR A 227 16.22 6.23 3.60
C TYR A 227 17.74 6.04 3.89
N LEU A 228 18.60 6.07 2.86
CA LEU A 228 20.05 6.03 3.01
C LEU A 228 20.69 7.23 2.29
N LYS A 229 21.51 8.03 2.94
CA LYS A 229 22.30 9.05 2.21
C LYS A 229 23.51 8.38 1.56
N LEU A 230 23.47 8.19 0.25
CA LEU A 230 24.53 7.57 -0.54
C LEU A 230 24.96 8.50 -1.68
N PRO A 231 26.26 8.51 -2.05
CA PRO A 231 26.70 9.23 -3.23
C PRO A 231 26.05 8.64 -4.50
N HIS A 232 25.94 9.46 -5.53
CA HIS A 232 25.46 9.01 -6.84
C HIS A 232 26.35 7.89 -7.38
N MET A 233 25.72 6.94 -8.07
CA MET A 233 26.43 5.87 -8.74
C MET A 233 27.24 6.46 -9.91
N ILE A 234 28.55 6.16 -9.93
CA ILE A 234 29.46 6.65 -10.97
C ILE A 234 29.08 6.04 -12.33
N ALA A 235 29.15 6.87 -13.38
CA ALA A 235 28.84 6.52 -14.76
C ALA A 235 27.42 5.93 -14.98
N ALA A 236 26.48 6.25 -14.10
CA ALA A 236 25.14 5.68 -14.16
C ALA A 236 24.24 6.36 -15.21
N THR A 237 23.38 5.56 -15.82
CA THR A 237 22.21 6.01 -16.58
C THR A 237 20.99 5.95 -15.68
N CYS A 238 20.28 7.06 -15.55
CA CYS A 238 19.07 7.12 -14.73
C CYS A 238 17.84 6.85 -15.59
N TYR A 239 16.84 6.24 -14.99
CA TYR A 239 15.52 6.03 -15.58
C TYR A 239 14.49 6.53 -14.59
N VAL A 240 13.49 7.24 -15.11
CA VAL A 240 12.36 7.74 -14.32
C VAL A 240 11.08 7.26 -14.96
N ALA A 241 10.20 6.72 -14.12
CA ALA A 241 8.83 6.39 -14.48
C ALA A 241 7.93 7.60 -14.25
N PHE A 242 7.07 7.89 -15.22
CA PHE A 242 6.07 8.94 -15.16
C PHE A 242 4.66 8.35 -15.29
N VAL A 243 3.71 8.89 -14.54
CA VAL A 243 2.27 8.66 -14.72
C VAL A 243 1.63 10.03 -14.83
N ASP A 244 0.91 10.28 -15.92
CA ASP A 244 0.29 11.59 -16.20
C ASP A 244 1.30 12.76 -16.04
N ASP A 245 2.51 12.60 -16.58
CA ASP A 245 3.65 13.51 -16.48
C ASP A 245 4.23 13.76 -15.07
N GLU A 246 3.73 13.08 -14.04
CA GLU A 246 4.29 13.14 -12.69
C GLU A 246 5.36 12.05 -12.46
N PRO A 247 6.52 12.37 -11.88
CA PRO A 247 7.58 11.40 -11.63
C PRO A 247 7.22 10.47 -10.45
N VAL A 248 7.06 9.16 -10.71
CA VAL A 248 6.55 8.20 -9.70
C VAL A 248 7.59 7.20 -9.19
N ALA A 249 8.63 6.90 -9.98
CA ALA A 249 9.70 6.00 -9.56
C ALA A 249 11.01 6.32 -10.25
N HIS A 250 12.12 5.99 -9.60
CA HIS A 250 13.47 6.20 -10.10
C HIS A 250 14.37 4.99 -9.85
N VAL A 251 15.19 4.67 -10.85
CA VAL A 251 16.27 3.68 -10.74
C VAL A 251 17.44 4.12 -11.62
N ALA A 252 18.67 3.89 -11.15
CA ALA A 252 19.88 4.16 -11.91
C ALA A 252 20.67 2.87 -12.14
N PHE A 253 21.28 2.75 -13.32
CA PHE A 253 22.02 1.58 -13.75
C PHE A 253 23.46 1.97 -14.09
N SER A 254 24.43 1.18 -13.66
CA SER A 254 25.83 1.28 -14.09
C SER A 254 26.38 -0.10 -14.41
N THR A 255 27.44 -0.18 -15.18
CA THR A 255 28.04 -1.47 -15.58
C THR A 255 29.10 -1.91 -14.58
N ARG A 256 29.22 -3.22 -14.38
CA ARG A 256 30.43 -3.78 -13.77
C ARG A 256 31.61 -3.64 -14.74
N PRO A 257 32.86 -3.59 -14.23
CA PRO A 257 34.05 -3.61 -15.09
C PRO A 257 33.98 -4.76 -16.10
N GLY A 258 34.32 -4.46 -17.36
CA GLY A 258 34.22 -5.41 -18.47
C GLY A 258 32.86 -5.46 -19.19
N MET A 259 31.87 -4.62 -18.80
CA MET A 259 30.54 -4.55 -19.45
C MET A 259 29.80 -5.90 -19.55
N VAL A 260 30.09 -6.81 -18.62
CA VAL A 260 29.52 -8.16 -18.59
C VAL A 260 28.14 -8.20 -17.95
N GLU A 261 27.89 -7.31 -16.99
CA GLU A 261 26.66 -7.29 -16.18
C GLU A 261 26.34 -5.85 -15.77
N ALA A 262 25.06 -5.49 -15.85
CA ALA A 262 24.54 -4.24 -15.35
C ALA A 262 24.23 -4.34 -13.86
N ARG A 263 24.41 -3.25 -13.12
CA ARG A 263 24.06 -3.12 -11.71
C ARG A 263 23.02 -2.02 -11.57
N ALA A 264 21.84 -2.41 -11.12
CA ALA A 264 20.81 -1.47 -10.74
C ALA A 264 21.03 -0.98 -9.30
N CYS A 265 20.88 0.32 -9.09
CA CYS A 265 20.87 0.94 -7.78
C CYS A 265 19.54 0.65 -7.06
N ARG A 266 19.33 1.22 -5.87
CA ARG A 266 18.08 1.04 -5.16
C ARG A 266 16.93 1.69 -5.94
N LEU A 267 15.87 0.90 -6.15
CA LEU A 267 14.60 1.38 -6.66
C LEU A 267 13.92 2.27 -5.62
N VAL A 268 13.53 3.48 -6.03
CA VAL A 268 12.71 4.38 -5.21
C VAL A 268 11.37 4.57 -5.90
N VAL A 269 10.28 4.40 -5.14
CA VAL A 269 8.90 4.63 -5.59
C VAL A 269 8.29 5.63 -4.61
N MET A 270 7.61 6.65 -5.15
CA MET A 270 6.95 7.67 -4.36
C MET A 270 5.91 7.05 -3.40
N PRO A 271 5.80 7.51 -2.13
CA PRO A 271 4.93 6.91 -1.12
C PRO A 271 3.48 6.70 -1.56
N GLU A 272 2.91 7.65 -2.29
CA GLU A 272 1.56 7.62 -2.83
C GLU A 272 1.35 6.52 -3.89
N TRP A 273 2.42 6.02 -4.53
CA TRP A 273 2.39 4.93 -5.52
C TRP A 273 2.83 3.57 -4.97
N GLN A 274 3.25 3.49 -3.70
CA GLN A 274 3.64 2.23 -3.07
C GLN A 274 2.42 1.32 -2.87
N GLY A 275 2.56 0.04 -3.20
CA GLY A 275 1.44 -0.94 -3.20
C GLY A 275 0.76 -1.11 -4.57
N ALA A 276 0.89 -0.14 -5.48
CA ALA A 276 0.28 -0.19 -6.82
C ALA A 276 0.88 -1.25 -7.75
N GLY A 277 2.12 -1.67 -7.47
CA GLY A 277 2.92 -2.58 -8.30
C GLY A 277 3.78 -1.89 -9.37
N VAL A 278 3.75 -0.55 -9.43
CA VAL A 278 4.51 0.26 -10.41
C VAL A 278 6.01 -0.05 -10.35
N GLY A 279 6.60 -0.07 -9.14
CA GLY A 279 8.03 -0.28 -8.97
C GLY A 279 8.59 -1.56 -9.59
N MET A 280 7.91 -2.71 -9.38
CA MET A 280 8.35 -4.00 -9.96
C MET A 280 8.22 -4.01 -11.48
N ARG A 281 7.11 -3.50 -12.02
CA ARG A 281 6.90 -3.44 -13.47
C ARG A 281 7.91 -2.52 -14.14
N PHE A 282 8.19 -1.38 -13.52
CA PHE A 282 9.20 -0.43 -13.95
C PHE A 282 10.60 -1.05 -13.95
N LEU A 283 11.01 -1.67 -12.84
CA LEU A 283 12.31 -2.35 -12.75
C LEU A 283 12.45 -3.45 -13.80
N ASN A 284 11.42 -4.29 -13.96
CA ASN A 284 11.41 -5.35 -14.97
C ASN A 284 11.54 -4.81 -16.40
N ALA A 285 10.84 -3.72 -16.73
CA ALA A 285 10.89 -3.11 -18.05
C ALA A 285 12.30 -2.58 -18.39
N VAL A 286 12.95 -1.90 -17.44
CA VAL A 286 14.33 -1.42 -17.64
C VAL A 286 15.32 -2.59 -17.70
N CYS A 287 15.18 -3.60 -16.83
CA CYS A 287 16.02 -4.80 -16.89
C CYS A 287 15.89 -5.56 -18.21
N ALA A 288 14.67 -5.68 -18.75
CA ALA A 288 14.40 -6.29 -20.06
C ALA A 288 15.07 -5.51 -21.20
N ALA A 289 14.97 -4.18 -21.19
CA ALA A 289 15.66 -3.33 -22.17
C ALA A 289 17.19 -3.56 -22.13
N TRP A 290 17.80 -3.55 -20.93
CA TRP A 290 19.23 -3.84 -20.79
C TRP A 290 19.61 -5.25 -21.23
N ARG A 291 18.75 -6.24 -20.95
CA ARG A 291 18.95 -7.63 -21.37
C ARG A 291 18.93 -7.78 -22.90
N ARG A 292 18.10 -6.99 -23.60
CA ARG A 292 18.00 -6.95 -25.06
C ARG A 292 19.07 -6.08 -25.74
N GLY A 293 19.91 -5.39 -24.95
CA GLY A 293 20.89 -4.45 -25.48
C GLY A 293 20.33 -3.08 -25.85
N GLU A 294 19.07 -2.80 -25.50
CA GLU A 294 18.41 -1.49 -25.60
C GLU A 294 18.91 -0.57 -24.47
N ASN A 295 20.22 -0.34 -24.42
CA ASN A 295 20.89 0.52 -23.46
C ASN A 295 21.94 1.38 -24.18
N ARG A 296 22.53 2.36 -23.47
CA ARG A 296 23.51 3.30 -24.03
C ARG A 296 24.75 2.65 -24.69
N TYR A 297 25.01 1.37 -24.43
CA TYR A 297 26.16 0.64 -24.96
C TYR A 297 25.80 -0.26 -26.15
N GLY A 298 24.51 -0.49 -26.42
CA GLY A 298 24.07 -1.42 -27.47
C GLY A 298 24.42 -2.88 -27.18
N LEU A 299 24.74 -3.23 -25.93
CA LEU A 299 25.23 -4.55 -25.54
C LEU A 299 24.23 -5.26 -24.62
N PRO A 300 23.82 -6.51 -24.93
CA PRO A 300 23.00 -7.32 -24.04
C PRO A 300 23.69 -7.58 -22.69
N MET A 301 23.09 -7.15 -21.58
CA MET A 301 23.64 -7.37 -20.24
C MET A 301 22.56 -7.88 -19.27
N PRO A 302 22.81 -8.98 -18.53
CA PRO A 302 21.97 -9.31 -17.38
C PRO A 302 22.08 -8.20 -16.32
N THR A 303 21.03 -8.02 -15.52
CA THR A 303 21.00 -7.01 -14.47
C THR A 303 21.07 -7.65 -13.09
N LEU A 304 21.99 -7.17 -12.26
CA LEU A 304 22.11 -7.49 -10.86
C LEU A 304 21.46 -6.39 -10.01
N PHE A 305 20.52 -6.78 -9.14
CA PHE A 305 19.80 -5.90 -8.23
C PHE A 305 19.98 -6.37 -6.79
N HIS A 306 20.24 -5.44 -5.87
CA HIS A 306 20.41 -5.75 -4.46
C HIS A 306 19.34 -5.07 -3.63
N THR A 307 18.71 -5.82 -2.73
CA THR A 307 17.73 -5.27 -1.80
C THR A 307 17.87 -5.87 -0.41
N SER A 308 17.50 -5.08 0.59
CA SER A 308 17.32 -5.50 1.98
C SER A 308 15.85 -5.39 2.40
N HIS A 309 14.96 -4.90 1.52
CA HIS A 309 13.55 -4.73 1.84
C HIS A 309 12.83 -6.08 1.71
N PRO A 310 12.25 -6.63 2.79
CA PRO A 310 11.64 -7.98 2.77
C PRO A 310 10.57 -8.13 1.70
N GLY A 311 9.63 -7.18 1.61
CA GLY A 311 8.57 -7.20 0.59
C GLY A 311 9.07 -7.22 -0.86
N LEU A 312 10.11 -6.44 -1.19
CA LEU A 312 10.70 -6.43 -2.53
C LEU A 312 11.48 -7.73 -2.81
N ALA A 313 12.21 -8.26 -1.82
CA ALA A 313 12.89 -9.55 -1.97
C ALA A 313 11.89 -10.69 -2.21
N ALA A 314 10.78 -10.72 -1.46
CA ALA A 314 9.71 -11.70 -1.65
C ALA A 314 9.04 -11.55 -3.03
N ALA A 315 8.86 -10.32 -3.52
CA ALA A 315 8.32 -10.08 -4.86
C ALA A 315 9.27 -10.59 -5.95
N LEU A 316 10.59 -10.33 -5.83
CA LEU A 316 11.60 -10.81 -6.78
C LEU A 316 11.68 -12.35 -6.79
N ARG A 317 11.61 -13.02 -5.63
CA ARG A 317 11.62 -14.50 -5.58
C ARG A 317 10.42 -15.16 -6.27
N ARG A 318 9.27 -14.49 -6.30
CA ARG A 318 8.05 -15.02 -6.93
C ARG A 318 8.00 -14.77 -8.44
N ASP A 319 8.82 -13.86 -8.95
CA ASP A 319 8.84 -13.50 -10.36
C ASP A 319 9.80 -14.44 -11.12
N PRO A 320 9.30 -15.22 -12.11
CA PRO A 320 10.12 -16.20 -12.83
C PRO A 320 11.26 -15.57 -13.64
N LYS A 321 11.23 -14.24 -13.87
CA LYS A 321 12.30 -13.53 -14.57
C LYS A 321 13.49 -13.19 -13.67
N TRP A 322 13.44 -13.55 -12.39
CA TRP A 322 14.49 -13.29 -11.42
C TRP A 322 14.99 -14.57 -10.77
N THR A 323 16.31 -14.65 -10.56
CA THR A 323 16.93 -15.68 -9.71
C THR A 323 17.69 -15.02 -8.57
N GLN A 324 17.61 -15.60 -7.37
CA GLN A 324 18.40 -15.15 -6.24
C GLN A 324 19.83 -15.68 -6.39
N VAL A 325 20.82 -14.79 -6.42
CA VAL A 325 22.23 -15.14 -6.62
C VAL A 325 23.06 -15.02 -5.35
N SER A 326 22.57 -14.28 -4.35
CA SER A 326 23.24 -14.19 -3.04
C SER A 326 22.26 -13.90 -1.91
N SER A 327 22.61 -14.37 -0.72
CA SER A 327 21.94 -14.08 0.55
C SER A 327 23.00 -13.85 1.62
N VAL A 328 23.57 -12.65 1.64
CA VAL A 328 24.54 -12.31 2.70
C VAL A 328 23.74 -11.81 3.90
N LEU A 329 23.65 -12.62 4.95
CA LEU A 329 22.86 -12.32 6.16
C LEU A 329 23.62 -11.47 7.19
N TYR A 330 24.91 -11.21 6.97
CA TYR A 330 25.77 -10.42 7.85
C TYR A 330 26.36 -9.21 7.12
N GLY A 331 26.40 -8.05 7.78
CA GLY A 331 27.06 -6.87 7.23
C GLY A 331 28.59 -7.03 7.29
N GLY A 332 29.29 -6.69 6.19
CA GLY A 332 30.75 -6.57 6.22
C GLY A 332 31.22 -5.49 7.22
N SER A 333 32.45 -5.64 7.72
CA SER A 333 33.05 -4.72 8.69
C SER A 333 33.18 -3.29 8.11
N LYS A 334 32.66 -2.29 8.83
CA LYS A 334 32.81 -0.85 8.49
C LYS A 334 34.26 -0.45 8.23
N ARG A 335 35.22 -1.08 8.93
CA ARG A 335 36.65 -0.78 8.81
C ARG A 335 37.20 -1.12 7.42
N GLN A 336 36.84 -2.27 6.87
CA GLN A 336 37.35 -2.71 5.56
C GLN A 336 36.83 -1.87 4.39
N SER A 337 35.61 -1.31 4.48
CA SER A 337 35.09 -0.41 3.44
C SER A 337 35.67 1.01 3.52
N ALA A 338 36.10 1.46 4.70
CA ALA A 338 36.72 2.78 4.88
C ALA A 338 38.19 2.80 4.41
N GLU A 339 38.90 1.67 4.49
CA GLU A 339 40.31 1.58 4.07
C GLU A 339 40.51 1.59 2.54
N GLY A 340 39.48 1.22 1.76
CA GLY A 340 39.55 1.18 0.29
C GLY A 340 39.10 2.45 -0.44
N THR A 341 38.46 3.40 0.26
CA THR A 341 37.97 4.64 -0.34
C THR A 341 38.19 5.81 0.61
N ASN A 342 38.83 6.88 0.15
CA ASN A 342 39.09 8.13 0.89
C ASN A 342 37.81 8.95 1.18
N MET A 343 36.64 8.30 1.29
CA MET A 343 35.34 8.90 1.59
C MET A 343 35.01 8.69 3.08
N LYS A 344 34.50 9.74 3.75
CA LYS A 344 34.03 9.71 5.15
C LYS A 344 32.80 8.80 5.39
N THR A 345 32.33 8.06 4.38
CA THR A 345 31.15 7.20 4.42
C THR A 345 31.53 5.74 4.19
N GLY A 346 31.73 4.98 5.28
CA GLY A 346 31.86 3.54 5.20
C GLY A 346 30.53 2.85 4.87
N TYR A 347 30.55 1.88 3.96
CA TYR A 347 29.44 0.93 3.79
C TYR A 347 29.49 -0.13 4.91
N GLY A 348 28.34 -0.48 5.48
CA GLY A 348 28.23 -1.51 6.54
C GLY A 348 28.11 -0.95 7.95
N GLY A 349 27.97 -1.82 8.96
CA GLY A 349 27.94 -1.47 10.40
C GLY A 349 26.69 -1.86 11.19
N HIS A 350 25.64 -2.32 10.52
CA HIS A 350 24.51 -3.02 11.11
C HIS A 350 24.42 -4.41 10.46
N PHE A 351 23.75 -5.39 11.09
CA PHE A 351 23.41 -6.68 10.49
C PHE A 351 22.59 -6.47 9.21
N ARG A 352 23.26 -6.14 8.10
CA ARG A 352 22.62 -5.79 6.86
C ARG A 352 22.51 -7.04 6.02
N ALA A 353 21.40 -7.74 6.17
CA ALA A 353 21.03 -8.77 5.22
C ALA A 353 20.85 -8.11 3.84
N VAL A 354 21.77 -8.37 2.92
CA VAL A 354 21.69 -7.92 1.53
C VAL A 354 21.47 -9.15 0.65
N GLN A 355 20.40 -9.10 -0.12
CA GLN A 355 20.01 -10.16 -1.03
C GLN A 355 20.22 -9.69 -2.46
N GLY A 356 21.00 -10.45 -3.21
CA GLY A 356 21.29 -10.19 -4.62
C GLY A 356 20.39 -11.03 -5.52
N PHE A 357 19.81 -10.38 -6.51
CA PHE A 357 18.94 -10.98 -7.52
C PHE A 357 19.45 -10.64 -8.92
N ARG A 358 19.44 -11.63 -9.81
CA ARG A 358 19.78 -11.44 -11.22
C ARG A 358 18.54 -11.58 -12.08
N TYR A 359 18.36 -10.66 -13.02
CA TYR A 359 17.34 -10.73 -14.06
C TYR A 359 17.78 -11.68 -15.18
N ILE A 360 16.93 -12.65 -15.52
CA ILE A 360 17.27 -13.81 -16.36
C ILE A 360 16.28 -14.07 -17.50
N GLU A 361 15.46 -13.08 -17.87
CA GLU A 361 14.55 -13.22 -19.02
C GLU A 361 15.28 -13.78 -20.27
N GLY A 362 14.67 -14.78 -20.89
CA GLY A 362 15.21 -15.46 -22.08
C GLY A 362 16.39 -16.40 -21.83
N THR A 363 16.71 -16.74 -20.58
CA THR A 363 17.78 -17.70 -20.26
C THR A 363 17.15 -19.06 -19.96
N GLU A 364 17.52 -20.11 -20.72
CA GLU A 364 17.20 -21.49 -20.33
C GLU A 364 17.92 -21.82 -19.03
N ILE A 365 17.19 -21.85 -17.92
CA ILE A 365 17.70 -22.44 -16.69
C ILE A 365 17.63 -23.94 -16.91
N ARG A 366 18.75 -24.60 -17.20
CA ARG A 366 18.82 -26.05 -17.02
C ARG A 366 18.57 -26.32 -15.53
N ALA A 367 17.48 -27.04 -15.27
CA ALA A 367 17.05 -27.47 -13.94
C ALA A 367 18.14 -28.26 -13.21
#